data_AF-A0AAN9F3P8-F1
#
_entry.id   AF-A0AAN9F3P8-F1
#
_cell.length_a   1.000
_cell.length_b   1.000
_cell.length_c   1.000
_cell.angle_alpha   90.00
_cell.angle_beta   90.00
_cell.angle_gamma   90.00
#
_symmetry.space_group_name_H-M   'P 1'
#
loop_
_entity.id
_entity.type
_entity.pdbx_description
1 polymer ?
#
loop_
_entity_poly.entity_id
_entity_poly.type
_entity_poly.pdbx_seq_one_letter_code
_entity_poly.pdbx_strand_id
1 'polypeptide(L)'
;MSVWPTESALVWRELSQAILNNDWEKAREAKQLVEERQRKIMAEREAEGKAWTPKHFGVSQTKEGSWDCSPIHKWVPAAPIIA
;
A
#
# COMPACT_ATOMS: atom_id res chain seq x y z
N MET A 1 7.97 -18.80 2.54
CA MET A 1 7.15 -17.73 1.93
C MET A 1 6.79 -16.76 3.03
N SER A 2 7.26 -15.52 2.97
CA SER A 2 6.93 -14.50 3.97
C SER A 2 6.03 -13.47 3.31
N VAL A 3 4.91 -13.16 3.96
CA VAL A 3 3.96 -12.13 3.54
C VAL A 3 4.61 -10.79 3.84
N TRP A 4 4.71 -9.89 2.86
CA TRP A 4 5.40 -8.62 3.08
C TRP A 4 4.62 -7.77 4.08
N PRO A 5 5.29 -7.06 5.01
CA PRO A 5 4.60 -6.19 5.98
C PRO A 5 3.75 -5.08 5.34
N THR A 6 3.96 -4.81 4.05
CA THR A 6 3.21 -3.81 3.27
C THR A 6 2.05 -4.40 2.48
N GLU A 7 1.75 -5.69 2.61
CA GLU A 7 0.59 -6.30 1.96
C GLU A 7 -0.72 -5.85 2.61
N SER A 8 -1.72 -5.56 1.77
CA SER A 8 -3.01 -5.02 2.22
C SER A 8 -3.67 -5.88 3.29
N ALA A 9 -3.63 -7.21 3.16
CA ALA A 9 -4.23 -8.11 4.14
C ALA A 9 -3.59 -8.00 5.53
N LEU A 10 -2.27 -7.75 5.60
CA LEU A 10 -1.58 -7.54 6.87
C LEU A 10 -1.79 -6.12 7.40
N VAL A 11 -1.66 -5.10 6.55
CA VAL A 11 -1.82 -3.69 6.93
C VAL A 11 -3.24 -3.44 7.48
N TRP A 12 -4.25 -4.02 6.85
CA TRP A 12 -5.66 -3.83 7.22
C TRP A 12 -6.24 -4.97 8.06
N ARG A 13 -5.40 -5.88 8.59
CA ARG A 13 -5.84 -7.06 9.34
C ARG A 13 -6.76 -6.70 10.51
N GLU A 14 -6.33 -5.75 11.35
CA GLU A 14 -7.04 -5.36 12.57
C GLU A 14 -8.35 -4.65 12.27
N LEU A 15 -8.35 -3.76 11.27
CA LEU A 15 -9.55 -3.11 10.75
C LEU A 15 -10.55 -4.16 10.24
N SER A 16 -10.07 -5.08 9.39
CA SER A 16 -10.92 -6.11 8.78
C SER A 16 -11.54 -7.01 9.86
N GLN A 17 -10.77 -7.39 10.87
CA GLN A 17 -11.28 -8.19 11.98
C GLN A 17 -12.33 -7.43 12.81
N ALA A 18 -12.12 -6.13 13.07
CA ALA A 18 -13.09 -5.31 13.80
C ALA A 18 -14.41 -5.16 13.03
N ILE A 19 -14.33 -4.95 11.71
CA ILE A 19 -15.50 -4.90 10.81
C ILE A 19 -16.26 -6.23 10.86
N LEU A 20 -15.57 -7.37 10.74
CA LEU A 20 -16.22 -8.69 10.79
C LEU A 20 -16.90 -8.96 12.13
N ASN A 21 -16.40 -8.37 13.21
CA ASN A 21 -16.99 -8.47 14.54
C ASN A 21 -18.08 -7.40 14.81
N ASN A 22 -18.37 -6.52 13.84
CA ASN A 22 -19.23 -5.35 14.00
C ASN A 22 -18.81 -4.38 15.13
N ASP A 23 -17.52 -4.35 15.45
CA ASP A 23 -16.95 -3.43 16.44
C ASP A 23 -16.50 -2.15 15.74
N TRP A 24 -17.44 -1.23 15.55
CA TRP A 24 -17.24 -0.02 14.76
C TRP A 24 -16.28 0.99 15.40
N GLU A 25 -16.24 1.06 16.73
CA GLU A 25 -15.32 1.94 17.46
C GLU A 25 -13.88 1.47 17.24
N LYS A 26 -13.63 0.16 17.44
CA LYS A 26 -12.32 -0.43 17.16
C LYS A 26 -11.92 -0.35 15.68
N ALA A 27 -12.88 -0.50 14.77
CA ALA A 27 -12.63 -0.33 13.35
C ALA A 27 -12.17 1.11 13.04
N ARG A 28 -12.82 2.12 13.61
CA ARG A 28 -12.43 3.52 13.43
C ARG A 28 -11.01 3.79 13.95
N GLU A 29 -10.67 3.30 15.13
CA GLU A 29 -9.34 3.44 15.73
C GLU A 29 -8.26 2.76 14.88
N ALA A 30 -8.49 1.51 14.46
CA ALA A 30 -7.55 0.76 13.63
C ALA A 30 -7.30 1.46 12.27
N LYS A 31 -8.37 2.01 11.65
CA LYS A 31 -8.25 2.79 10.41
C LYS A 31 -7.43 4.05 10.62
N GLN A 32 -7.74 4.81 11.67
CA GLN A 32 -7.04 6.06 12.00
C GLN A 32 -5.53 5.82 12.21
N LEU A 33 -5.17 4.77 12.95
CA LEU A 33 -3.78 4.42 13.22
C LEU A 33 -2.98 4.16 11.93
N VAL A 34 -3.54 3.41 10.98
CA VAL A 34 -2.91 3.12 9.68
C VAL A 34 -2.71 4.42 8.88
N GLU A 35 -3.76 5.24 8.79
CA GLU A 35 -3.74 6.49 8.01
C GLU A 35 -2.77 7.52 8.59
N GLU A 36 -2.74 7.69 9.92
CA GLU A 36 -1.81 8.59 10.60
C GLU A 36 -0.36 8.17 10.43
N ARG A 37 -0.07 6.86 10.49
CA ARG A 37 1.27 6.34 10.21
C ARG A 37 1.70 6.65 8.78
N GLN A 38 0.83 6.43 7.79
CA GLN A 38 1.16 6.77 6.40
C GLN A 38 1.37 8.28 6.20
N ARG A 39 0.58 9.12 6.89
CA ARG A 39 0.75 10.58 6.87
C ARG A 39 2.11 11.02 7.41
N LYS A 40 2.58 10.42 8.51
CA LYS A 40 3.92 10.68 9.06
C LYS A 40 5.03 10.28 8.09
N ILE A 41 4.93 9.08 7.50
CA ILE A 41 5.91 8.61 6.50
C ILE A 41 5.96 9.55 5.28
N MET A 42 4.82 10.08 4.84
CA MET A 42 4.79 11.08 3.76
C MET A 42 5.48 12.39 4.16
N ALA A 43 5.18 12.91 5.35
CA ALA A 43 5.83 14.13 5.86
C ALA A 43 7.35 13.97 6.02
N GLU A 44 7.82 12.81 6.49
CA GLU A 44 9.25 12.49 6.59
C GLU A 44 9.93 12.48 5.22
N ARG A 45 9.30 11.87 4.21
CA ARG A 45 9.82 11.88 2.83
C ARG A 45 9.90 13.27 2.23
N GLU A 46 8.86 14.08 2.44
CA GLU A 46 8.82 15.47 1.99
C GLU A 46 9.92 16.30 2.64
N ALA A 47 10.14 16.13 3.96
CA ALA A 47 11.22 16.78 4.69
C ALA A 47 12.61 16.36 4.17
N GLU A 48 12.76 15.12 3.73
CA GLU A 48 13.99 14.61 3.09
C GLU A 48 14.12 14.97 1.60
N GLY A 49 13.14 15.66 1.01
CA GLY A 49 13.12 15.98 -0.42
C GLY A 49 12.98 14.75 -1.34
N LYS A 50 12.50 13.62 -0.81
CA LYS A 50 12.32 12.38 -1.56
C LYS A 50 10.89 12.26 -2.07
N ALA A 51 10.73 12.06 -3.37
CA ALA A 51 9.42 11.74 -3.96
C ALA A 51 9.03 10.27 -3.68
N TRP A 52 7.74 10.02 -3.48
CA TRP A 52 7.22 8.66 -3.48
C TRP A 52 7.26 8.06 -4.89
N THR A 53 7.78 6.84 -5.02
CA THR A 53 7.84 6.11 -6.29
C THR A 53 7.21 4.71 -6.12
N PRO A 54 6.40 4.23 -7.08
CA PRO A 54 5.85 2.89 -7.01
C PRO A 54 6.94 1.81 -7.09
N LYS A 55 6.76 0.71 -6.34
CA LYS A 55 7.78 -0.36 -6.27
C LYS A 55 7.86 -1.27 -7.50
N HIS A 56 6.74 -1.45 -8.20
CA HIS A 56 6.62 -2.46 -9.28
C HIS A 56 6.24 -1.87 -10.64
N PHE A 57 5.94 -0.57 -10.69
CA PHE A 57 5.50 0.13 -11.90
C PHE A 57 6.31 1.39 -12.11
N GLY A 58 6.71 1.63 -13.36
CA GLY A 58 7.15 2.94 -13.82
C GLY A 58 5.92 3.78 -14.14
N VAL A 59 5.84 4.96 -13.57
CA VAL A 59 4.75 5.92 -13.79
C VAL A 59 5.36 7.24 -14.24
N SER A 60 4.94 7.73 -15.39
CA SER A 60 5.35 9.02 -15.93
C SER A 60 4.14 9.75 -16.53
N GLN A 61 4.19 11.07 -16.55
CA GLN A 61 3.15 11.87 -17.19
C GLN A 61 3.60 12.23 -18.62
N THR A 62 2.75 11.99 -19.60
CA THR A 62 2.99 12.40 -21.00
C THR A 62 2.80 13.90 -21.15
N LYS A 63 3.29 14.47 -22.26
CA LYS A 63 3.18 15.91 -22.53
C LYS A 63 1.72 16.38 -22.65
N GLU A 64 0.82 15.46 -22.98
CA GLU A 64 -0.63 15.65 -23.12
C GLU A 64 -1.36 15.52 -21.78
N GLY A 65 -0.63 15.29 -20.68
CA GLY A 65 -1.19 15.16 -19.33
C GLY A 65 -1.72 13.75 -19.00
N SER A 66 -1.58 12.79 -19.91
CA SER A 66 -1.94 11.38 -19.66
C SER A 66 -0.90 10.71 -18.76
N TRP A 67 -1.30 9.68 -18.02
CA TRP A 67 -0.38 8.85 -17.26
C TRP A 67 0.03 7.63 -18.09
N ASP A 68 1.34 7.44 -18.26
CA ASP A 68 1.91 6.21 -18.78
C ASP A 68 2.35 5.33 -17.60
N CYS A 69 1.87 4.09 -17.61
CA CYS A 69 2.02 3.13 -16.51
C CYS A 69 2.49 1.80 -17.09
N SER A 70 3.72 1.39 -16.76
CA SER A 70 4.28 0.12 -17.25
C SER A 70 4.89 -0.69 -16.11
N PRO A 71 4.80 -2.03 -16.14
CA PRO A 71 5.44 -2.86 -15.13
C PRO A 71 6.96 -2.77 -15.28
N ILE A 72 7.67 -2.62 -14.16
CA ILE A 72 9.15 -2.61 -14.14
C ILE A 72 9.69 -4.00 -14.51
N HIS A 73 8.96 -5.05 -14.12
CA HIS A 73 9.32 -6.43 -14.39
C HIS A 73 8.36 -7.01 -15.43
N LYS A 74 8.91 -7.56 -16.53
CA LYS A 74 8.11 -8.16 -17.61
C LYS A 74 7.44 -9.49 -17.24
N TRP A 75 7.95 -10.15 -16.21
CA TRP A 75 7.54 -11.48 -15.80
C TRP A 75 7.33 -11.51 -14.29
N VAL A 76 6.19 -12.04 -13.87
CA VAL A 76 5.92 -12.34 -12.45
C VAL A 76 6.11 -13.85 -12.29
N PRO A 77 6.87 -14.33 -11.29
CA PRO A 77 6.95 -15.75 -11.00
C PRO A 77 5.55 -16.31 -10.73
N ALA A 78 5.33 -17.57 -11.10
CA ALA A 78 4.06 -18.23 -10.83
C ALA A 78 3.69 -18.08 -9.35
N ALA A 79 2.43 -17.73 -9.08
CA ALA A 79 1.95 -17.67 -7.71
C ALA A 79 2.21 -19.03 -7.05
N PRO A 80 2.70 -19.05 -5.80
CA PRO A 80 2.84 -20.29 -5.05
C PRO A 80 1.43 -20.75 -4.64
N ILE A 81 0.68 -21.29 -5.60
CA ILE A 81 -0.55 -22.01 -5.34
C ILE A 81 -0.09 -23.35 -4.78
N ILE A 82 0.00 -23.44 -3.46
CA ILE A 82 0.19 -24.72 -2.78
C ILE A 82 -1.19 -25.39 -2.80
N ALA A 83 -1.31 -26.46 -3.59
CA ALA A 83 -2.49 -27.33 -3.60
C ALA A 83 -2.51 -28.24 -2.37
#